data_AF-A0A1Y6H486-F1
#
_entry.id   AF-A0A1Y6H486-F1
#
_cell.length_a   1.000
_cell.length_b   1.000
_cell.length_c   1.000
_cell.angle_alpha   90.00
_cell.angle_beta   90.00
_cell.angle_gamma   90.00
#
_symmetry.space_group_name_H-M   'P 1'
#
loop_
_entity.id
_entity.type
_entity.pdbx_description
1 polymer ?
#
loop_
_entity_poly.entity_id
_entity_poly.type
_entity_poly.pdbx_seq_one_letter_code
_entity_poly.pdbx_strand_id
1 'polypeptide(L)'
;MEECALLRSIRPIAKEGDKQMSDTPESRYAALARRVVEAHEAQPLRDLQIINERTVRELGPLPRDGLPVQVKRKPKRAPWEQPVLDTSTLDADAPAQPQAPLSDIGDSDMFKFNNPFKEKPIPPPPVPQKLREILKDYPELIERIQQQLNNVMQRPSKVPPIFEWAIWMLEDELSSFISEAREELRVAQTDGAPSAIIKAEEKERATRHARSRNRGMSDLNELWHYIEAHKESLK
;
A
#
# COMPACT_ATOMS: atom_id res chain seq x y z
N MET A 1 -55.92 -13.65 60.23
CA MET A 1 -55.60 -12.89 59.02
C MET A 1 -54.19 -13.33 58.63
N GLU A 2 -54.04 -14.53 58.07
CA GLU A 2 -54.25 -14.83 56.62
C GLU A 2 -53.22 -14.04 55.81
N GLU A 3 -52.30 -14.61 55.04
CA GLU A 3 -52.49 -15.63 54.02
C GLU A 3 -51.19 -16.41 53.69
N CYS A 4 -51.42 -17.67 53.33
CA CYS A 4 -50.79 -18.42 52.22
C CYS A 4 -49.29 -18.77 52.26
N ALA A 5 -49.05 -19.91 52.91
CA ALA A 5 -48.20 -20.96 52.39
C ALA A 5 -48.50 -21.30 50.91
N LEU A 6 -47.50 -21.77 50.16
CA LEU A 6 -47.46 -23.12 49.57
C LEU A 6 -46.28 -23.32 48.61
N LEU A 7 -45.51 -24.39 48.89
CA LEU A 7 -44.83 -25.30 47.94
C LEU A 7 -43.69 -24.69 47.10
N ARG A 8 -42.39 -24.93 47.40
CA ARG A 8 -41.71 -26.25 47.33
C ARG A 8 -42.43 -27.27 46.45
N SER A 9 -42.19 -27.23 45.15
CA SER A 9 -42.34 -28.40 44.30
C SER A 9 -41.53 -28.30 43.01
N ILE A 10 -40.68 -29.32 42.83
CA ILE A 10 -40.24 -29.88 41.55
C ILE A 10 -39.21 -29.08 40.74
N ARG A 11 -37.99 -29.64 40.76
CA ARG A 11 -36.92 -29.45 39.78
C ARG A 11 -37.35 -30.12 38.47
N PRO A 12 -37.54 -29.42 37.33
CA PRO A 12 -37.61 -30.10 36.05
C PRO A 12 -36.19 -30.44 35.59
N ILE A 13 -35.88 -31.74 35.62
CA ILE A 13 -34.80 -32.33 34.82
C ILE A 13 -35.28 -32.23 33.37
N ALA A 14 -34.86 -31.19 32.65
CA ALA A 14 -34.95 -31.19 31.20
C ALA A 14 -33.75 -31.96 30.67
N LYS A 15 -33.99 -33.23 30.31
CA LYS A 15 -33.20 -33.92 29.29
C LYS A 15 -33.84 -33.59 27.95
N GLU A 16 -33.13 -32.81 27.14
CA GLU A 16 -33.29 -32.70 25.70
C GLU A 16 -31.91 -32.20 25.25
N GLY A 17 -31.05 -33.04 24.70
CA GLY A 17 -31.14 -33.54 23.34
C GLY A 17 -29.81 -33.16 22.69
N ASP A 18 -29.28 -34.08 21.91
CA ASP A 18 -27.96 -34.02 21.26
C ASP A 18 -27.47 -32.61 20.88
N LYS A 19 -26.36 -32.18 21.49
CA LYS A 19 -25.43 -31.29 20.81
C LYS A 19 -24.08 -31.96 20.74
N GLN A 20 -23.96 -32.79 19.71
CA GLN A 20 -22.69 -33.31 19.26
C GLN A 20 -21.67 -32.17 19.06
N MET A 21 -20.48 -32.43 19.58
CA MET A 21 -19.17 -32.15 19.01
C MET A 21 -19.06 -30.93 18.09
N SER A 22 -18.52 -29.83 18.61
CA SER A 22 -17.44 -29.07 17.96
C SER A 22 -17.04 -27.88 18.83
N ASP A 23 -16.35 -28.15 19.93
CA ASP A 23 -15.50 -27.14 20.57
C ASP A 23 -14.18 -27.06 19.78
N THR A 24 -14.30 -26.82 18.46
CA THR A 24 -13.16 -26.69 17.56
C THR A 24 -12.57 -25.29 17.76
N PRO A 25 -11.25 -25.12 17.89
CA PRO A 25 -10.63 -23.81 18.05
C PRO A 25 -11.07 -22.81 16.96
N GLU A 26 -11.35 -23.30 15.75
CA GLU A 26 -11.91 -22.52 14.63
C GLU A 26 -13.23 -21.80 14.97
N SER A 27 -14.11 -22.40 15.78
CA SER A 27 -15.38 -21.78 16.21
C SER A 27 -15.15 -20.61 17.16
N ARG A 28 -14.15 -20.73 18.06
CA ARG A 28 -13.77 -19.66 19.00
C ARG A 28 -13.06 -18.52 18.28
N TYR A 29 -12.18 -18.83 17.33
CA TYR A 29 -11.55 -17.81 16.48
C TYR A 29 -12.55 -17.11 15.57
N ALA A 30 -13.52 -17.83 15.00
CA ALA A 30 -14.59 -17.22 14.21
C ALA A 30 -15.46 -16.27 15.05
N ALA A 31 -15.80 -16.65 16.29
CA ALA A 31 -16.55 -15.79 17.20
C ALA A 31 -15.77 -14.54 17.62
N LEU A 32 -14.46 -14.67 17.88
CA LEU A 32 -13.58 -13.54 18.18
C LEU A 32 -13.42 -12.62 16.97
N ALA A 33 -13.24 -13.18 15.76
CA ALA A 33 -13.12 -12.40 14.53
C ALA A 33 -14.38 -11.55 14.28
N ARG A 34 -15.57 -12.12 14.49
CA ARG A 34 -16.84 -11.37 14.41
C ARG A 34 -16.88 -10.22 15.41
N ARG A 35 -16.51 -10.46 16.67
CA ARG A 35 -16.47 -9.41 17.71
C ARG A 35 -15.46 -8.30 17.40
N VAL A 36 -14.32 -8.65 16.80
CA VAL A 36 -13.29 -7.66 16.41
C VAL A 36 -13.80 -6.79 15.26
N VAL A 37 -14.45 -7.40 14.26
CA VAL A 37 -15.08 -6.66 13.16
C VAL A 37 -16.19 -5.75 13.69
N GLU A 38 -17.10 -6.28 14.53
CA GLU A 38 -18.18 -5.49 15.15
C GLU A 38 -17.63 -4.34 16.00
N ALA A 39 -16.55 -4.55 16.76
CA ALA A 39 -15.90 -3.50 17.54
C ALA A 39 -15.26 -2.43 16.64
N HIS A 40 -14.61 -2.85 15.56
CA HIS A 40 -13.98 -1.94 14.59
C HIS A 40 -15.03 -1.14 13.82
N GLU A 41 -16.20 -1.71 13.48
CA GLU A 41 -17.30 -0.97 12.85
C GLU A 41 -18.00 0.00 13.82
N ALA A 42 -18.09 -0.36 15.11
CA ALA A 42 -18.66 0.50 16.13
C ALA A 42 -17.74 1.67 16.53
N GLN A 43 -16.43 1.55 16.31
CA GLN A 43 -15.44 2.55 16.70
C GLN A 43 -15.60 3.89 15.93
N PRO A 44 -15.69 3.93 14.59
CA PRO A 44 -15.97 5.15 13.84
C PRO A 44 -17.26 5.84 14.28
N LEU A 45 -18.32 5.08 14.60
CA LEU A 45 -19.58 5.66 15.06
C LEU A 45 -19.44 6.34 16.43
N ARG A 46 -18.68 5.74 17.35
CA ARG A 46 -18.35 6.35 18.65
C ARG A 46 -17.52 7.62 18.48
N ASP A 47 -16.49 7.58 17.64
CA ASP A 47 -15.62 8.74 17.39
C ASP A 47 -16.40 9.88 16.74
N LEU A 48 -17.25 9.58 15.76
CA LEU A 48 -18.16 10.55 15.15
C LEU A 48 -19.13 11.16 16.18
N GLN A 49 -19.66 10.35 17.09
CA GLN A 49 -20.54 10.85 18.14
C GLN A 49 -19.80 11.79 19.10
N ILE A 50 -18.58 11.44 19.52
CA ILE A 50 -17.74 12.29 20.38
C ILE A 50 -17.43 13.62 19.69
N ILE A 51 -17.07 13.58 18.40
CA ILE A 51 -16.80 14.79 17.62
C ILE A 51 -18.06 15.65 17.51
N ASN A 52 -19.22 15.06 17.23
CA ASN A 52 -20.49 15.78 17.13
C ASN A 52 -20.89 16.41 18.48
N GLU A 53 -20.78 15.68 19.58
CA GLU A 53 -21.06 16.18 20.93
C GLU A 53 -20.15 17.37 21.27
N ARG A 54 -18.86 17.25 20.98
CA ARG A 54 -17.91 18.34 21.17
C ARG A 54 -18.25 19.55 20.31
N THR A 55 -18.56 19.34 19.04
CA THR A 55 -18.94 20.40 18.09
C THR A 55 -20.19 21.13 18.57
N VAL A 56 -21.21 20.41 19.06
CA VAL A 56 -22.43 21.01 19.62
C VAL A 56 -22.14 21.79 20.91
N ARG A 57 -21.23 21.32 21.77
CA ARG A 57 -20.81 22.08 22.97
C ARG A 57 -20.08 23.37 22.63
N GLU A 58 -19.21 23.35 21.62
CA GLU A 58 -18.37 24.51 21.26
C GLU A 58 -19.10 25.51 20.36
N LEU A 59 -19.91 25.04 19.40
CA LEU A 59 -20.54 25.87 18.37
C LEU A 59 -22.06 26.00 18.51
N GLY A 60 -22.67 25.24 19.43
CA GLY A 60 -24.12 25.16 19.58
C GLY A 60 -24.79 24.17 18.62
N PRO A 61 -26.09 23.89 18.81
CA PRO A 61 -26.83 23.01 17.91
C PRO A 61 -27.02 23.63 16.53
N LEU A 62 -27.03 22.80 15.49
CA LEU A 62 -27.29 23.28 14.13
C LEU A 62 -28.69 23.92 14.01
N PRO A 63 -28.83 25.05 13.30
CA PRO A 63 -30.14 25.63 13.00
C PRO A 63 -31.03 24.63 12.27
N ARG A 64 -32.33 24.62 12.56
CA ARG A 64 -33.30 23.71 11.94
C ARG A 64 -33.39 23.87 10.42
N ASP A 65 -33.09 25.06 9.91
CA ASP A 65 -33.10 25.40 8.49
C ASP A 65 -31.73 25.25 7.82
N GLY A 66 -30.76 24.65 8.53
CA GLY A 66 -29.38 24.48 8.06
C GLY A 66 -28.53 25.75 8.20
N LEU A 67 -27.23 25.63 7.88
CA LEU A 67 -26.34 26.79 7.79
C LEU A 67 -26.66 27.57 6.51
N PRO A 68 -26.67 28.91 6.54
CA PRO A 68 -26.94 29.72 5.35
C PRO A 68 -25.87 29.45 4.28
N VAL A 69 -26.25 28.74 3.22
CA VAL A 69 -25.40 28.50 2.06
C VAL A 69 -25.40 29.76 1.21
N GLN A 70 -24.29 30.50 1.24
CA GLN A 70 -24.05 31.51 0.23
C GLN A 70 -23.88 30.81 -1.13
N VAL A 71 -24.60 31.27 -2.15
CA VAL A 71 -24.44 30.74 -3.52
C VAL A 71 -22.99 30.96 -3.94
N LYS A 72 -22.20 29.88 -3.94
CA LYS A 72 -20.80 29.89 -4.37
C LYS A 72 -20.77 30.39 -5.80
N ARG A 73 -20.25 31.61 -6.01
CA ARG A 73 -20.08 32.17 -7.35
C ARG A 73 -19.27 31.17 -8.16
N LYS A 74 -19.72 30.86 -9.38
CA LYS A 74 -19.02 29.93 -10.26
C LYS A 74 -17.56 30.36 -10.38
N PRO A 75 -16.58 29.44 -10.28
CA PRO A 75 -15.19 29.78 -10.52
C PRO A 75 -15.08 30.42 -11.92
N LYS A 76 -14.28 31.48 -12.04
CA LYS A 76 -13.99 32.09 -13.34
C LYS A 76 -13.42 30.99 -14.25
N ARG A 77 -13.91 30.96 -15.49
CA ARG A 77 -13.45 30.03 -16.53
C ARG A 77 -11.92 30.12 -16.64
N ALA A 78 -11.26 28.97 -16.69
CA ALA A 78 -9.81 28.93 -16.76
C ALA A 78 -9.32 29.56 -18.09
N PRO A 79 -8.19 30.29 -18.12
CA PRO A 79 -7.73 31.03 -19.30
C PRO A 79 -7.49 30.17 -20.56
N TRP A 80 -7.31 28.87 -20.40
CA TRP A 80 -7.02 27.92 -21.48
C TRP A 80 -8.27 27.29 -22.12
N GLU A 81 -9.48 27.60 -21.63
CA GLU A 81 -10.71 27.23 -22.32
C GLU A 81 -11.08 28.29 -23.37
N GLN A 82 -10.36 28.28 -24.50
CA GLN A 82 -10.80 29.03 -25.68
C GLN A 82 -11.85 28.22 -26.46
N PRO A 83 -12.90 28.85 -27.00
CA PRO A 83 -13.85 28.16 -27.87
C PRO A 83 -13.13 27.74 -29.15
N VAL A 84 -13.23 26.46 -29.49
CA VAL A 84 -12.89 26.00 -30.85
C VAL A 84 -13.89 26.70 -31.78
N LEU A 85 -13.40 27.64 -32.58
CA LEU A 85 -14.16 28.24 -33.66
C LEU A 85 -14.41 27.16 -34.72
N ASP A 86 -15.66 26.75 -34.87
CA ASP A 86 -16.12 25.95 -36.00
C ASP A 86 -15.83 26.72 -37.29
N THR A 87 -14.87 26.23 -38.07
CA THR A 87 -14.59 26.73 -39.42
C THR A 87 -15.44 25.94 -40.40
N SER A 88 -16.60 26.49 -40.74
CA SER A 88 -17.42 26.01 -41.86
C SER A 88 -17.94 27.19 -42.65
N THR A 89 -17.18 27.58 -43.68
CA THR A 89 -17.57 28.22 -44.96
C THR A 89 -16.25 28.57 -45.71
N LEU A 90 -15.87 27.79 -46.75
CA LEU A 90 -15.92 28.14 -48.20
C LEU A 90 -15.09 29.41 -48.52
N ASP A 91 -14.06 29.44 -49.38
CA ASP A 91 -13.91 28.87 -50.73
C ASP A 91 -12.44 28.84 -51.20
N ALA A 92 -12.27 28.17 -52.34
CA ALA A 92 -11.07 27.90 -53.14
C ALA A 92 -10.10 29.08 -53.39
N ASP A 93 -8.80 28.82 -53.27
CA ASP A 93 -7.85 28.86 -54.39
C ASP A 93 -6.47 28.32 -53.94
N ALA A 94 -5.84 27.48 -54.75
CA ALA A 94 -4.46 27.02 -54.53
C ALA A 94 -3.49 27.99 -55.25
N PRO A 95 -2.19 28.05 -54.89
CA PRO A 95 -1.29 26.99 -55.33
C PRO A 95 -0.20 26.59 -54.32
N ALA A 96 0.33 25.41 -54.61
CA ALA A 96 1.38 24.68 -53.92
C ALA A 96 2.66 25.47 -53.65
N GLN A 97 3.27 25.22 -52.48
CA GLN A 97 4.72 25.21 -52.30
C GLN A 97 5.15 24.09 -51.33
N PRO A 98 6.35 23.50 -51.54
CA PRO A 98 6.65 22.09 -51.28
C PRO A 98 6.98 21.76 -49.81
N GLN A 99 6.53 20.59 -49.38
CA GLN A 99 6.98 19.96 -48.12
C GLN A 99 8.46 19.54 -48.25
N ALA A 100 9.32 20.12 -47.41
CA ALA A 100 10.62 19.55 -47.13
C ALA A 100 10.45 18.40 -46.12
N PRO A 101 11.06 17.22 -46.36
CA PRO A 101 10.95 16.09 -45.45
C PRO A 101 11.77 16.33 -44.19
N LEU A 102 11.12 16.25 -43.02
CA LEU A 102 11.79 16.13 -41.74
C LEU A 102 12.43 14.76 -41.67
N SER A 103 13.70 14.69 -42.04
CA SER A 103 14.55 13.53 -41.79
C SER A 103 15.87 14.07 -41.26
N ASP A 104 16.37 13.37 -40.24
CA ASP A 104 17.71 13.50 -39.68
C ASP A 104 17.92 14.56 -38.58
N ILE A 105 17.53 14.18 -37.35
CA ILE A 105 18.37 14.44 -36.19
C ILE A 105 18.49 13.11 -35.44
N GLY A 106 19.34 12.24 -35.98
CA GLY A 106 20.10 11.35 -35.12
C GLY A 106 20.98 12.22 -34.22
N ASP A 107 20.71 12.18 -32.92
CA ASP A 107 21.74 12.32 -31.89
C ASP A 107 21.16 11.72 -30.61
N SER A 108 21.29 10.40 -30.55
CA SER A 108 21.08 9.55 -29.40
C SER A 108 22.19 9.80 -28.37
N ASP A 109 22.23 11.00 -27.78
CA ASP A 109 23.21 11.35 -26.74
C ASP A 109 22.63 12.26 -25.62
N MET A 110 21.31 12.23 -25.43
CA MET A 110 20.61 13.05 -24.41
C MET A 110 20.59 12.46 -22.99
N PHE A 111 21.26 11.33 -22.72
CA PHE A 111 21.25 10.68 -21.39
C PHE A 111 22.64 10.41 -20.78
N LYS A 112 23.66 11.20 -21.11
CA LYS A 112 24.90 11.24 -20.31
C LYS A 112 24.78 12.28 -19.21
N PHE A 113 24.06 11.95 -18.14
CA PHE A 113 24.20 12.66 -16.86
C PHE A 113 25.54 12.24 -16.23
N ASN A 114 26.63 12.82 -16.72
CA ASN A 114 27.89 12.83 -16.00
C ASN A 114 27.70 13.71 -14.76
N ASN A 115 27.49 13.09 -13.60
CA ASN A 115 27.48 13.79 -12.32
C ASN A 115 28.94 14.09 -11.90
N PRO A 116 29.39 15.35 -11.81
CA PRO A 116 30.78 15.69 -11.54
C PRO A 116 31.17 15.70 -10.05
N PHE A 117 30.30 15.24 -9.15
CA PHE A 117 30.60 15.21 -7.72
C PHE A 117 31.26 13.88 -7.32
N LYS A 118 32.59 13.83 -7.46
CA LYS A 118 33.45 12.93 -6.70
C LYS A 118 33.48 13.39 -5.24
N GLU A 119 32.42 13.12 -4.50
CA GLU A 119 32.48 13.09 -3.04
C GLU A 119 32.63 11.65 -2.59
N LYS A 120 33.24 11.45 -1.40
CA LYS A 120 33.59 10.11 -0.87
C LYS A 120 32.47 9.11 -1.13
N PRO A 121 32.77 7.92 -1.70
CA PRO A 121 31.74 6.93 -1.95
C PRO A 121 31.06 6.62 -0.62
N ILE A 122 29.79 7.03 -0.51
CA ILE A 122 28.96 6.69 0.64
C ILE A 122 28.94 5.16 0.69
N PRO A 123 29.31 4.53 1.82
CA PRO A 123 29.32 3.07 1.91
C PRO A 123 27.93 2.53 1.57
N PRO A 124 27.79 1.38 0.90
CA PRO A 124 26.48 0.90 0.48
C PRO A 124 25.52 0.78 1.69
N PRO A 125 24.24 1.19 1.55
CA PRO A 125 23.25 1.04 2.60
C PRO A 125 23.12 -0.43 3.01
N PRO A 126 22.98 -0.73 4.31
CA PRO A 126 22.75 -2.10 4.75
C PRO A 126 21.36 -2.60 4.31
N VAL A 127 21.28 -3.80 3.74
CA VAL A 127 19.99 -4.49 3.55
C VAL A 127 19.40 -4.85 4.91
N PRO A 128 18.16 -4.48 5.26
CA PRO A 128 17.59 -4.77 6.57
C PRO A 128 17.76 -6.23 7.04
N GLN A 129 18.19 -6.42 8.30
CA GLN A 129 18.52 -7.74 8.86
C GLN A 129 17.40 -8.77 8.70
N LYS A 130 16.14 -8.40 8.94
CA LYS A 130 15.00 -9.31 8.79
C LYS A 130 14.81 -9.80 7.37
N LEU A 131 15.10 -8.96 6.36
CA LEU A 131 15.07 -9.38 4.96
C LEU A 131 16.21 -10.36 4.65
N ARG A 132 17.41 -10.10 5.18
CA ARG A 132 18.56 -11.03 5.04
C ARG A 132 18.26 -12.39 5.64
N GLU A 133 17.64 -12.44 6.83
CA GLU A 133 17.28 -13.69 7.51
C GLU A 133 16.24 -14.52 6.73
N ILE A 134 15.21 -13.87 6.20
CA ILE A 134 14.13 -14.55 5.47
C ILE A 134 14.59 -15.02 4.09
N LEU A 135 15.47 -14.25 3.43
CA LEU A 135 15.94 -14.52 2.06
C LEU A 135 17.32 -15.16 2.01
N LYS A 136 17.84 -15.69 3.13
CA LYS A 136 19.20 -16.26 3.21
C LYS A 136 19.47 -17.38 2.18
N ASP A 137 18.43 -18.11 1.79
CA ASP A 137 18.49 -19.22 0.83
C ASP A 137 18.38 -18.73 -0.63
N TYR A 138 18.15 -17.41 -0.82
CA TYR A 138 17.97 -16.72 -2.11
C TYR A 138 18.88 -15.47 -2.19
N PRO A 139 20.21 -15.64 -2.20
CA PRO A 139 21.16 -14.52 -2.19
C PRO A 139 20.99 -13.57 -3.38
N GLU A 140 20.53 -14.06 -4.53
CA GLU A 140 20.23 -13.25 -5.72
C GLU A 140 19.17 -12.18 -5.46
N LEU A 141 18.19 -12.48 -4.58
CA LEU A 141 17.15 -11.54 -4.19
C LEU A 141 17.71 -10.48 -3.23
N ILE A 142 18.62 -10.87 -2.35
CA ILE A 142 19.33 -9.94 -1.44
C ILE A 142 20.18 -8.95 -2.27
N GLU A 143 20.86 -9.44 -3.30
CA GLU A 143 21.65 -8.59 -4.20
C GLU A 143 20.78 -7.56 -4.95
N ARG A 144 19.61 -7.98 -5.45
CA ARG A 144 18.65 -7.06 -6.09
C ARG A 144 18.14 -6.00 -5.11
N ILE A 145 17.82 -6.39 -3.87
CA ILE A 145 17.44 -5.44 -2.82
C ILE A 145 18.59 -4.44 -2.56
N GLN A 146 19.83 -4.92 -2.45
CA GLN A 146 21.00 -4.06 -2.25
C GLN A 146 21.17 -3.07 -3.41
N GLN A 147 21.05 -3.52 -4.66
CA GLN A 147 21.10 -2.67 -5.84
C GLN A 147 20.02 -1.60 -5.80
N GLN A 148 18.81 -1.97 -5.39
CA GLN A 148 17.70 -1.04 -5.31
C GLN A 148 17.91 0.03 -4.23
N LEU A 149 18.41 -0.36 -3.06
CA LEU A 149 18.79 0.60 -2.02
C LEU A 149 19.93 1.52 -2.47
N ASN A 150 20.92 1.00 -3.20
CA ASN A 150 21.98 1.81 -3.79
C ASN A 150 21.40 2.85 -4.76
N ASN A 151 20.41 2.47 -5.58
CA ASN A 151 19.74 3.37 -6.52
C ASN A 151 19.00 4.50 -5.80
N VAL A 152 18.31 4.19 -4.69
CA VAL A 152 17.64 5.20 -3.85
C VAL A 152 18.64 6.21 -3.32
N MET A 153 19.86 5.79 -2.93
CA MET A 153 20.90 6.70 -2.44
C MET A 153 21.55 7.52 -3.56
N GLN A 154 21.72 6.95 -4.75
CA GLN A 154 22.32 7.64 -5.88
C GLN A 154 21.36 8.67 -6.52
N ARG A 155 20.06 8.40 -6.46
CA ARG A 155 19.01 9.24 -7.04
C ARG A 155 17.89 9.44 -6.01
N PRO A 156 18.16 10.18 -4.92
CA PRO A 156 17.15 10.45 -3.91
C PRO A 156 16.02 11.25 -4.53
N SER A 157 14.79 10.91 -4.17
CA SER A 157 13.64 11.69 -4.56
C SER A 157 13.65 13.04 -3.84
N LYS A 158 13.20 14.10 -4.53
CA LYS A 158 13.14 15.46 -3.97
C LYS A 158 11.86 15.74 -3.18
N VAL A 159 10.89 14.82 -3.24
CA VAL A 159 9.53 15.04 -2.72
C VAL A 159 9.27 14.23 -1.44
N PRO A 160 9.16 12.89 -1.48
CA PRO A 160 9.14 12.11 -0.25
C PRO A 160 10.51 12.15 0.44
N PRO A 161 10.55 12.10 1.78
CA PRO A 161 11.77 11.82 2.52
C PRO A 161 12.42 10.53 2.01
N ILE A 162 13.76 10.48 2.03
CA ILE A 162 14.54 9.37 1.46
C ILE A 162 14.17 8.03 2.07
N PHE A 163 13.86 7.99 3.37
CA PHE A 163 13.42 6.77 4.04
C PHE A 163 12.08 6.24 3.51
N GLU A 164 11.10 7.14 3.34
CA GLU A 164 9.80 6.78 2.76
C GLU A 164 9.95 6.31 1.30
N TRP A 165 10.84 6.98 0.55
CA TRP A 165 11.19 6.56 -0.81
C TRP A 165 11.81 5.16 -0.81
N ALA A 166 12.72 4.87 0.12
CA ALA A 166 13.33 3.55 0.26
C ALA A 166 12.30 2.47 0.60
N ILE A 167 11.35 2.76 1.50
CA ILE A 167 10.25 1.84 1.82
C ILE A 167 9.43 1.53 0.56
N TRP A 168 9.04 2.55 -0.21
CA TRP A 168 8.28 2.35 -1.44
C TRP A 168 9.04 1.48 -2.44
N MET A 169 10.34 1.75 -2.65
CA MET A 169 11.14 0.93 -3.57
C MET A 169 11.31 -0.51 -3.08
N LEU A 170 11.43 -0.74 -1.77
CA LEU A 170 11.45 -2.08 -1.21
C LEU A 170 10.10 -2.80 -1.38
N GLU A 171 8.99 -2.12 -1.12
CA GLU A 171 7.65 -2.67 -1.31
C GLU A 171 7.40 -3.05 -2.79
N ASP A 172 7.88 -2.24 -3.73
CA ASP A 172 7.81 -2.49 -5.17
C ASP A 172 8.66 -3.69 -5.60
N GLU A 173 9.96 -3.70 -5.25
CA GLU A 173 10.88 -4.80 -5.63
C GLU A 173 10.43 -6.14 -5.04
N LEU A 174 10.01 -6.16 -3.77
CA LEU A 174 9.49 -7.37 -3.13
C LEU A 174 8.17 -7.84 -3.76
N SER A 175 7.36 -6.93 -4.31
CA SER A 175 6.15 -7.28 -5.06
C SER A 175 6.49 -7.90 -6.42
N SER A 176 7.56 -7.44 -7.08
CA SER A 176 8.11 -8.11 -8.27
C SER A 176 8.54 -9.53 -7.95
N PHE A 177 9.28 -9.74 -6.86
CA PHE A 177 9.75 -11.08 -6.47
C PHE A 177 8.61 -12.07 -6.24
N ILE A 178 7.51 -11.64 -5.61
CA ILE A 178 6.33 -12.48 -5.43
C ILE A 178 5.73 -12.87 -6.79
N SER A 179 5.70 -11.94 -7.74
CA SER A 179 5.14 -12.19 -9.07
C SER A 179 6.02 -13.17 -9.86
N GLU A 180 7.34 -12.98 -9.81
CA GLU A 180 8.34 -13.87 -10.43
C GLU A 180 8.27 -15.28 -9.82
N ALA A 181 8.25 -15.40 -8.48
CA ALA A 181 8.19 -16.69 -7.80
C ALA A 181 6.89 -17.46 -8.09
N ARG A 182 5.76 -16.74 -8.26
CA ARG A 182 4.49 -17.36 -8.68
C ARG A 182 4.54 -17.87 -10.11
N GLU A 183 5.19 -17.15 -11.01
CA GLU A 183 5.35 -17.61 -12.39
C GLU A 183 6.29 -18.82 -12.46
N GLU A 184 7.40 -18.80 -11.72
CA GLU A 184 8.29 -19.97 -11.59
C GLU A 184 7.54 -21.19 -11.05
N LEU A 185 6.67 -21.01 -10.05
CA LEU A 185 5.82 -22.07 -9.53
C LEU A 185 4.83 -22.59 -10.57
N ARG A 186 4.19 -21.70 -11.32
CA ARG A 186 3.25 -22.06 -12.39
C ARG A 186 3.94 -22.87 -13.50
N VAL A 187 5.15 -22.48 -13.89
CA VAL A 187 5.98 -23.21 -14.85
C VAL A 187 6.33 -24.60 -14.30
N ALA A 188 6.85 -24.68 -13.08
CA ALA A 188 7.21 -25.96 -12.45
C ALA A 188 6.02 -26.91 -12.29
N GLN A 189 4.82 -26.38 -11.98
CA GLN A 189 3.58 -27.15 -11.93
C GLN A 189 3.15 -27.67 -13.30
N THR A 190 3.35 -26.87 -14.36
CA THR A 190 3.04 -27.28 -15.74
C THR A 190 4.00 -28.37 -16.21
N ASP A 191 5.28 -28.25 -15.87
CA ASP A 191 6.33 -29.23 -16.23
C ASP A 191 6.24 -30.51 -15.39
N GLY A 192 5.55 -30.47 -14.23
CA GLY A 192 5.32 -31.61 -13.36
C GLY A 192 6.56 -32.10 -12.60
N ALA A 193 7.59 -31.26 -12.47
CA ALA A 193 8.84 -31.61 -11.80
C ALA A 193 8.74 -31.39 -10.27
N PRO A 194 8.67 -32.45 -9.43
CA PRO A 194 8.35 -32.29 -8.01
C PRO A 194 9.39 -31.46 -7.23
N SER A 195 10.68 -31.61 -7.56
CA SER A 195 11.76 -30.85 -6.93
C SER A 195 11.75 -29.37 -7.33
N ALA A 196 11.29 -29.03 -8.53
CA ALA A 196 11.14 -27.65 -8.96
C ALA A 196 9.94 -26.99 -8.30
N ILE A 197 8.84 -27.72 -8.13
CA ILE A 197 7.64 -27.24 -7.43
C ILE A 197 7.96 -26.89 -5.98
N ILE A 198 8.61 -27.80 -5.23
CA ILE A 198 8.96 -27.56 -3.82
C ILE A 198 9.84 -26.30 -3.69
N LYS A 199 10.87 -26.17 -4.54
CA LYS A 199 11.75 -24.99 -4.53
C LYS A 199 10.97 -23.70 -4.84
N ALA A 200 10.10 -23.72 -5.84
CA ALA A 200 9.32 -22.56 -6.22
C ALA A 200 8.29 -22.17 -5.13
N GLU A 201 7.69 -23.15 -4.44
CA GLU A 201 6.82 -22.91 -3.28
C GLU A 201 7.58 -22.28 -2.10
N GLU A 202 8.79 -22.77 -1.81
CA GLU A 202 9.66 -22.19 -0.78
C GLU A 202 10.04 -20.75 -1.13
N LYS A 203 10.35 -20.46 -2.39
CA LYS A 203 10.69 -19.12 -2.88
C LYS A 203 9.48 -18.17 -2.81
N GLU A 204 8.30 -18.62 -3.23
CA GLU A 204 7.05 -17.85 -3.11
C GLU A 204 6.76 -17.53 -1.65
N ARG A 205 6.92 -18.52 -0.77
CA ARG A 205 6.74 -18.32 0.66
C ARG A 205 7.74 -17.31 1.21
N ALA A 206 9.03 -17.46 0.91
CA ALA A 206 10.07 -16.57 1.41
C ALA A 206 9.84 -15.11 0.97
N THR A 207 9.58 -14.89 -0.33
CA THR A 207 9.32 -13.55 -0.89
C THR A 207 8.05 -12.91 -0.31
N ARG A 208 6.98 -13.70 -0.10
CA ARG A 208 5.77 -13.24 0.59
C ARG A 208 6.02 -12.85 2.05
N HIS A 209 6.86 -13.62 2.76
CA HIS A 209 7.23 -13.29 4.14
C HIS A 209 8.11 -12.05 4.21
N ALA A 210 9.03 -11.88 3.25
CA ALA A 210 9.88 -10.71 3.12
C ALA A 210 9.05 -9.43 2.94
N ARG A 211 8.05 -9.44 2.04
CA ARG A 211 7.15 -8.30 1.78
C ARG A 211 6.24 -7.93 2.97
N SER A 212 6.01 -8.84 3.90
CA SER A 212 5.06 -8.61 4.98
C SER A 212 5.54 -7.52 5.94
N ARG A 213 4.69 -6.50 6.16
CA ARG A 213 4.91 -5.40 7.12
C ARG A 213 5.16 -5.88 8.55
N ASN A 214 4.56 -7.02 8.93
CA ASN A 214 4.70 -7.59 10.26
C ASN A 214 5.81 -8.65 10.36
N ARG A 215 6.58 -8.88 9.28
CA ARG A 215 7.68 -9.85 9.25
C ARG A 215 8.92 -9.27 8.59
N GLY A 216 9.12 -9.46 7.29
CA GLY A 216 10.37 -9.02 6.65
C GLY A 216 10.57 -7.52 6.64
N MET A 217 9.48 -6.76 6.54
CA MET A 217 9.51 -5.29 6.57
C MET A 217 9.29 -4.71 7.98
N SER A 218 9.35 -5.52 9.05
CA SER A 218 9.05 -5.02 10.41
C SER A 218 10.22 -4.37 11.12
N ASP A 219 11.46 -4.60 10.67
CA ASP A 219 12.67 -4.02 11.27
C ASP A 219 13.54 -3.37 10.21
N LEU A 220 13.34 -2.06 10.04
CA LEU A 220 14.07 -1.19 9.11
C LEU A 220 14.99 -0.21 9.86
N ASN A 221 15.28 -0.46 11.14
CA ASN A 221 16.07 0.46 11.97
C ASN A 221 17.50 0.65 11.44
N GLU A 222 18.14 -0.41 10.95
CA GLU A 222 19.47 -0.31 10.32
C GLU A 222 19.47 0.67 9.15
N LEU A 223 18.44 0.58 8.30
CA LEU A 223 18.29 1.45 7.14
C LEU A 223 17.99 2.89 7.57
N TRP A 224 17.11 3.07 8.56
CA TRP A 224 16.82 4.38 9.13
C TRP A 224 18.07 5.05 9.69
N HIS A 225 18.81 4.36 10.57
CA HIS A 225 20.03 4.90 11.17
C HIS A 225 21.11 5.23 10.14
N TYR A 226 21.25 4.40 9.12
CA TYR A 226 22.16 4.67 8.03
C TYR A 226 21.79 5.96 7.27
N ILE A 227 20.52 6.12 6.89
CA ILE A 227 20.05 7.32 6.17
C ILE A 227 20.23 8.57 7.05
N GLU A 228 19.90 8.47 8.33
CA GLU A 228 20.03 9.60 9.26
C GLU A 228 21.50 10.01 9.44
N ALA A 229 22.43 9.05 9.49
CA ALA A 229 23.86 9.32 9.58
C ALA A 229 24.44 10.01 8.32
N HIS A 230 23.84 9.76 7.15
CA HIS A 230 24.31 10.28 5.86
C HIS A 230 23.39 11.35 5.25
N LYS A 231 22.40 11.85 6.01
CA LYS A 231 21.39 12.79 5.52
C LYS A 231 21.94 14.09 4.95
N GLU A 232 23.14 14.51 5.39
CA GLU A 232 23.79 15.72 4.88
C GLU A 232 24.40 15.50 3.49
N SER A 233 24.87 14.29 3.20
CA SER A 233 25.43 13.90 1.91
C SER A 233 24.37 13.49 0.88
N LEU A 234 23.11 13.31 1.31
CA LEU A 234 21.99 12.86 0.48
C LEU A 234 21.03 14.00 0.07
N LYS A 235 21.36 15.25 0.39
CA LYS A 235 20.56 16.45 0.07
C LYS A 235 20.82 17.00 -1.34
#